data_AF-A0A920Q8N0-F1
#
_entry.id   AF-A0A920Q8N0-F1
#
_cell.length_a   1.000
_cell.length_b   1.000
_cell.length_c   1.000
_cell.angle_alpha   90.00
_cell.angle_beta   90.00
_cell.angle_gamma   90.00
#
_symmetry.space_group_name_H-M   'P 1'
#
loop_
_entity.id
_entity.type
_entity.pdbx_description
1 polymer ?
#
loop_
_entity_poly.entity_id
_entity_poly.type
_entity_poly.pdbx_seq_one_letter_code
_entity_poly.pdbx_strand_id
1 'polypeptide(L)'
;MYCCFFDVDGVMLDFDRGFTSTMKEYFKLDIDDDYVPESFWFSDMLTKEQVVEGWDYFIKSNEFERLKPIVDPEHFNAKFGAYPVHFITNIPPDCLERRVKNLQNAGFKFKSAHCGGFINYEGKT
;
A
#
# COMPACT_ATOMS: atom_id res chain seq x y z
N MET A 1 22.14 -4.44 18.10
CA MET A 1 21.65 -3.40 17.18
C MET A 1 20.25 -3.80 16.77
N TYR A 2 19.24 -2.96 17.05
CA TYR A 2 17.85 -3.26 16.72
C TYR A 2 17.59 -2.95 15.26
N CYS A 3 16.88 -3.83 14.57
CA CYS A 3 16.35 -3.61 13.22
C CYS A 3 14.85 -3.36 13.33
N CYS A 4 14.34 -2.42 12.54
CA CYS A 4 12.92 -2.10 12.52
C CYS A 4 12.31 -2.56 11.20
N PHE A 5 11.23 -3.33 11.29
CA PHE A 5 10.48 -3.82 10.14
C PHE A 5 9.09 -3.21 10.20
N PHE A 6 8.67 -2.56 9.12
CA PHE A 6 7.34 -1.97 9.02
C PHE A 6 6.68 -2.48 7.74
N ASP A 7 5.41 -2.86 7.88
CA ASP A 7 4.53 -3.00 6.73
C ASP A 7 4.35 -1.64 6.04
N VAL A 8 3.94 -1.61 4.78
CA VAL A 8 3.84 -0.37 3.98
C VAL A 8 2.40 0.00 3.69
N ASP A 9 1.65 -0.86 3.00
CA ASP A 9 0.32 -0.59 2.50
C ASP A 9 -0.70 -0.66 3.64
N GLY A 10 -1.34 0.46 3.98
CA GLY A 10 -2.25 0.57 5.13
C GLY A 10 -1.55 0.87 6.46
N VAL A 11 -0.21 0.96 6.48
CA VAL A 11 0.57 1.31 7.69
C VAL A 11 1.40 2.57 7.50
N MET A 12 2.21 2.62 6.43
CA MET A 12 3.05 3.78 6.12
C MET A 12 2.43 4.63 5.03
N LEU A 13 1.79 4.00 4.05
CA LEU A 13 1.12 4.63 2.92
C LEU A 13 -0.37 4.28 2.93
N ASP A 14 -1.21 5.27 2.62
CA ASP A 14 -2.67 5.20 2.68
C ASP A 14 -3.23 4.43 1.49
N PHE A 15 -3.07 3.11 1.55
CA PHE A 15 -3.55 2.18 0.54
C PHE A 15 -5.07 2.23 0.40
N ASP A 16 -5.80 2.22 1.52
CA ASP A 16 -7.25 2.12 1.51
C ASP A 16 -7.89 3.28 0.75
N ARG A 17 -7.46 4.53 1.03
CA ARG A 17 -8.01 5.69 0.30
C ARG A 17 -7.57 5.73 -1.15
N GLY A 18 -6.30 5.43 -1.44
CA GLY A 18 -5.80 5.44 -2.82
C GLY A 18 -6.43 4.35 -3.69
N PHE A 19 -6.66 3.17 -3.13
CA PHE A 19 -7.38 2.10 -3.81
C PHE A 19 -8.86 2.47 -4.00
N THR A 20 -9.53 2.91 -2.94
CA THR A 20 -10.96 3.27 -2.98
C THR A 20 -11.24 4.38 -4.00
N SER A 21 -10.44 5.45 -4.02
CA SER A 21 -10.60 6.54 -4.98
C SER A 21 -10.41 6.05 -6.42
N THR A 22 -9.40 5.21 -6.65
CA THR A 22 -9.16 4.60 -7.97
C THR A 22 -10.33 3.72 -8.39
N MET A 23 -10.87 2.90 -7.49
CA MET A 23 -11.99 1.99 -7.78
C MET A 23 -13.30 2.74 -8.01
N LYS A 24 -13.54 3.81 -7.23
CA LYS A 24 -14.67 4.73 -7.44
C LYS A 24 -14.65 5.29 -8.86
N GLU A 25 -13.50 5.80 -9.30
CA GLU A 25 -13.35 6.36 -10.64
C GLU A 25 -13.43 5.32 -11.75
N TYR A 26 -12.80 4.16 -11.55
CA TYR A 26 -12.71 3.08 -12.54
C TYR A 26 -14.06 2.40 -12.76
N PHE A 27 -14.74 1.98 -11.69
CA PHE A 27 -16.03 1.28 -11.76
C PHE A 27 -17.26 2.21 -11.70
N LYS A 28 -17.05 3.54 -11.57
CA LYS A 28 -18.14 4.53 -11.42
C LYS A 28 -19.05 4.23 -10.23
N LEU A 29 -18.43 3.93 -9.08
CA LEU A 29 -19.15 3.59 -7.86
C LEU A 29 -19.81 4.83 -7.25
N ASP A 30 -21.02 4.65 -6.73
CA ASP A 30 -21.77 5.67 -5.99
C ASP A 30 -21.44 5.59 -4.50
N ILE A 31 -20.24 6.06 -4.14
CA ILE A 31 -19.72 6.12 -2.77
C ILE A 31 -19.15 7.51 -2.47
N ASP A 32 -19.15 7.92 -1.21
CA ASP A 32 -18.62 9.23 -0.81
C ASP A 32 -17.08 9.35 -0.97
N ASP A 33 -16.56 10.56 -1.08
CA ASP A 33 -15.11 10.82 -1.23
C ASP A 33 -14.31 10.47 0.04
N ASP A 34 -14.96 10.46 1.19
CA ASP A 34 -14.40 10.10 2.49
C ASP A 34 -14.80 8.69 2.95
N TYR A 35 -15.31 7.86 2.03
CA TYR A 35 -15.66 6.48 2.30
C TYR A 35 -14.47 5.71 2.88
N VAL A 36 -14.71 4.99 3.98
CA VAL A 36 -13.75 4.10 4.61
C VAL A 36 -14.26 2.67 4.45
N PRO A 37 -13.51 1.78 3.77
CA PRO A 37 -13.89 0.39 3.60
C PRO A 37 -14.10 -0.33 4.94
N GLU A 38 -15.15 -1.14 5.01
CA GLU A 38 -15.44 -1.96 6.20
C GLU A 38 -14.71 -3.31 6.19
N SER A 39 -14.26 -3.75 5.00
CA SER A 39 -13.61 -5.04 4.77
C SER A 39 -12.22 -4.88 4.19
N PHE A 40 -11.28 -5.69 4.68
CA PHE A 40 -9.94 -5.83 4.08
C PHE A 40 -10.01 -6.24 2.60
N TRP A 41 -11.06 -6.97 2.22
CA TRP A 41 -11.28 -7.40 0.83
C TRP A 41 -12.21 -6.47 0.06
N PHE A 42 -12.57 -5.31 0.60
CA PHE A 42 -13.48 -4.34 -0.03
C PHE A 42 -14.83 -4.96 -0.44
N SER A 43 -15.24 -6.05 0.22
CA SER A 43 -16.44 -6.83 -0.11
C SER A 43 -17.76 -6.07 0.14
N ASP A 44 -17.67 -4.96 0.87
CA ASP A 44 -18.70 -3.96 1.09
C ASP A 44 -18.97 -3.09 -0.16
N MET A 45 -17.99 -2.95 -1.07
CA MET A 45 -18.11 -2.11 -2.27
C MET A 45 -17.89 -2.86 -3.60
N LEU A 46 -17.20 -4.01 -3.58
CA LEU A 46 -16.79 -4.73 -4.80
C LEU A 46 -17.10 -6.22 -4.70
N THR A 47 -17.40 -6.85 -5.82
CA THR A 47 -17.36 -8.32 -5.92
C THR A 47 -15.92 -8.82 -5.93
N LYS A 48 -15.72 -10.11 -5.67
CA LYS A 48 -14.39 -10.73 -5.71
C LYS A 48 -13.70 -10.53 -7.07
N GLU A 49 -14.44 -10.64 -8.16
CA GLU A 49 -13.93 -10.45 -9.52
C GLU A 49 -13.47 -9.00 -9.73
N GLN A 50 -14.26 -8.03 -9.24
CA GLN A 50 -13.91 -6.61 -9.32
C GLN A 50 -12.70 -6.26 -8.45
N VAL A 51 -12.48 -6.93 -7.32
CA VAL A 51 -11.27 -6.74 -6.50
C VAL A 51 -10.02 -7.18 -7.27
N VAL A 52 -10.08 -8.33 -7.97
CA VAL A 52 -8.95 -8.83 -8.76
C VAL A 52 -8.66 -7.91 -9.95
N GLU A 53 -9.68 -7.56 -10.73
CA GLU A 53 -9.55 -6.62 -11.85
C GLU A 53 -9.06 -5.25 -11.38
N GLY A 54 -9.66 -4.75 -10.30
CA GLY A 54 -9.34 -3.49 -9.68
C GLY A 54 -7.91 -3.42 -9.16
N TRP A 55 -7.42 -4.50 -8.57
CA TRP A 55 -6.02 -4.64 -8.17
C TRP A 55 -5.07 -4.54 -9.37
N ASP A 56 -5.34 -5.30 -10.44
CA ASP A 56 -4.55 -5.29 -11.67
C ASP A 56 -4.52 -3.93 -12.34
N TYR A 57 -5.62 -3.17 -12.25
CA TYR A 57 -5.69 -1.79 -12.72
C TYR A 57 -4.92 -0.84 -11.80
N PHE A 58 -5.15 -0.93 -10.49
CA PHE A 58 -4.57 -0.05 -9.48
C PHE A 58 -3.06 -0.10 -9.51
N ILE A 59 -2.45 -1.28 -9.52
CA ILE A 59 -0.98 -1.41 -9.55
C ILE A 59 -0.38 -0.74 -10.79
N LYS A 60 -1.11 -0.62 -11.91
CA LYS A 60 -0.65 0.06 -13.14
C LYS A 60 -0.94 1.56 -13.15
N SER A 61 -1.73 2.05 -12.21
CA SER A 61 -2.15 3.45 -12.14
C SER A 61 -1.04 4.37 -11.64
N ASN A 62 -1.21 5.68 -11.88
CA ASN A 62 -0.37 6.71 -11.27
C ASN A 62 -0.58 6.83 -9.75
N GLU A 63 -1.78 6.47 -9.27
CA GLU A 63 -2.12 6.58 -7.85
C GLU A 63 -1.27 5.63 -6.99
N PHE A 64 -0.95 4.44 -7.51
CA PHE A 64 -0.05 3.49 -6.86
C PHE A 64 1.34 4.06 -6.52
N GLU A 65 1.81 5.05 -7.28
CA GLU A 65 3.11 5.72 -7.05
C GLU A 65 3.00 7.00 -6.20
N ARG A 66 1.78 7.39 -5.85
CA ARG A 66 1.46 8.68 -5.22
C ARG A 66 0.65 8.52 -3.94
N LEU A 67 0.58 7.31 -3.39
CA LEU A 67 -0.07 7.07 -2.12
C LEU A 67 0.52 8.01 -1.07
N LYS A 68 -0.39 8.62 -0.31
CA LYS A 68 -0.03 9.58 0.72
C LYS A 68 0.47 8.86 1.97
N PRO A 69 1.41 9.46 2.72
CA PRO A 69 1.83 8.88 3.99
C PRO A 69 0.70 8.94 5.03
N ILE A 70 0.51 7.86 5.79
CA ILE A 70 -0.40 7.81 6.95
C ILE A 70 0.24 8.48 8.16
N VAL A 71 1.55 8.27 8.33
CA VAL A 71 2.34 8.83 9.42
C VAL A 71 3.22 9.96 8.90
N ASP A 72 3.44 11.00 9.71
CA ASP A 72 4.38 12.06 9.37
C ASP A 72 5.81 11.50 9.17
N PRO A 73 6.37 11.59 7.95
CA PRO A 73 7.71 11.10 7.64
C PRO A 73 8.81 11.77 8.47
N GLU A 74 8.67 13.06 8.83
CA GLU A 74 9.67 13.74 9.65
C GLU A 74 9.70 13.17 11.07
N HIS A 75 8.52 13.02 11.69
CA HIS A 75 8.39 12.39 13.00
C HIS A 75 8.87 10.93 12.99
N PHE A 76 8.51 10.16 11.97
CA PHE A 76 8.98 8.78 11.82
C PHE A 76 10.51 8.71 11.74
N ASN A 77 11.12 9.54 10.91
CA ASN A 77 12.56 9.59 10.71
C ASN A 77 13.30 10.02 11.98
N ALA A 78 12.76 10.97 12.74
CA ALA A 78 13.35 11.39 14.01
C ALA A 78 13.37 10.23 15.04
N LYS A 79 12.35 9.38 15.03
CA LYS A 79 12.21 8.26 15.98
C LYS A 79 12.97 7.00 15.56
N PHE A 80 12.94 6.65 14.28
CA PHE A 80 13.45 5.37 13.78
C PHE A 80 14.65 5.48 12.85
N GLY A 81 14.96 6.68 12.32
CA GLY A 81 16.00 6.87 11.32
C GLY A 81 17.43 6.58 11.80
N ALA A 82 17.64 6.43 13.12
CA ALA A 82 18.90 5.98 13.69
C ALA A 82 19.10 4.44 13.58
N TYR A 83 18.04 3.69 13.26
CA TYR A 83 18.08 2.23 13.11
C TYR A 83 18.02 1.83 11.62
N PRO A 84 18.46 0.61 11.27
CA PRO A 84 18.13 0.02 9.98
C PRO A 84 16.62 -0.20 9.90
N VAL A 85 15.95 0.71 9.18
CA VAL A 85 14.54 0.57 8.83
C VAL A 85 14.43 -0.24 7.56
N HIS A 86 13.61 -1.28 7.61
CA HIS A 86 13.27 -2.14 6.50
C HIS A 86 11.76 -2.10 6.27
N PHE A 87 11.36 -1.73 5.06
CA PHE A 87 9.96 -1.75 4.66
C PHE A 87 9.61 -3.09 4.01
N ILE A 88 8.46 -3.64 4.37
CA ILE A 88 7.94 -4.91 3.87
C ILE A 88 6.57 -4.65 3.26
N THR A 89 6.29 -5.16 2.06
CA THR A 89 5.01 -4.94 1.37
C THR A 89 4.60 -6.17 0.57
N ASN A 90 3.31 -6.46 0.49
CA ASN A 90 2.80 -7.60 -0.28
C ASN A 90 2.31 -7.15 -1.67
N ILE A 91 3.25 -6.88 -2.57
CA ILE A 91 2.99 -6.46 -3.96
C ILE A 91 3.78 -7.33 -4.95
N PRO A 92 3.37 -7.37 -6.24
CA PRO A 92 4.16 -7.97 -7.29
C PRO A 92 5.62 -7.46 -7.28
N PRO A 93 6.63 -8.34 -7.41
CA PRO A 93 8.04 -7.95 -7.32
C PRO A 93 8.48 -6.86 -8.31
N ASP A 94 7.90 -6.85 -9.51
CA ASP A 94 8.15 -5.85 -10.56
C ASP A 94 7.59 -4.46 -10.20
N CYS A 95 6.71 -4.37 -9.20
CA CYS A 95 6.19 -3.11 -8.68
C CYS A 95 7.03 -2.52 -7.52
N LEU A 96 8.01 -3.26 -6.99
CA LEU A 96 8.76 -2.86 -5.80
C LEU A 96 9.53 -1.55 -6.00
N GLU A 97 10.17 -1.36 -7.16
CA GLU A 97 10.92 -0.12 -7.45
C GLU A 97 10.02 1.12 -7.40
N ARG A 98 8.80 1.01 -7.93
CA ARG A 98 7.80 2.08 -7.93
C ARG A 98 7.36 2.40 -6.50
N ARG A 99 7.20 1.38 -5.66
CA ARG A 99 6.88 1.57 -4.24
C ARG A 99 8.03 2.20 -3.45
N VAL A 100 9.27 1.81 -3.72
CA VAL A 100 10.48 2.43 -3.14
C VAL A 100 10.51 3.93 -3.48
N LYS A 101 10.24 4.28 -4.74
CA LYS A 101 10.16 5.67 -5.19
C LYS A 101 9.04 6.44 -4.48
N ASN A 102 7.86 5.84 -4.29
CA ASN A 102 6.77 6.46 -3.53
C ASN A 102 7.20 6.78 -2.08
N LEU A 103 7.84 5.82 -1.39
CA LEU A 103 8.32 6.01 -0.02
C LEU A 103 9.42 7.09 0.09
N GLN A 104 10.33 7.13 -0.88
CA GLN A 104 11.37 8.16 -0.95
C GLN A 104 10.78 9.54 -1.24
N ASN A 105 9.83 9.64 -2.16
CA ASN A 105 9.13 10.89 -2.47
C ASN A 105 8.31 11.40 -1.28
N ALA A 106 7.74 10.49 -0.49
CA ALA A 106 7.09 10.83 0.77
C ALA A 106 8.09 11.31 1.84
N GLY A 107 9.39 11.05 1.69
CA GLY A 107 10.43 11.53 2.60
C GLY A 107 10.88 10.53 3.66
N PHE A 108 10.48 9.26 3.58
CA PHE A 108 10.94 8.23 4.53
C PHE A 108 12.42 7.90 4.33
N LYS A 109 13.16 7.78 5.43
CA LYS A 109 14.55 7.28 5.45
C LYS A 109 14.55 5.83 5.86
N PHE A 110 15.08 4.98 5.00
CA PHE A 110 15.12 3.53 5.22
C PHE A 110 16.31 2.89 4.54
N LYS A 111 16.70 1.72 5.01
CA LYS A 111 17.82 0.95 4.48
C LYS A 111 17.44 0.14 3.25
N SER A 112 16.27 -0.48 3.26
CA SER A 112 15.77 -1.24 2.12
C SER A 112 14.26 -1.44 2.20
N ALA A 113 13.65 -1.76 1.06
CA ALA A 113 12.29 -2.29 0.99
C ALA A 113 12.34 -3.68 0.36
N HIS A 114 11.42 -4.56 0.76
CA HIS A 114 11.31 -5.92 0.27
C HIS A 114 9.85 -6.27 0.02
N CYS A 115 9.62 -7.11 -0.98
CA CYS A 115 8.35 -7.83 -1.04
C CYS A 115 8.32 -8.86 0.11
N GLY A 116 7.24 -8.86 0.88
CA GLY A 116 6.99 -9.84 1.93
C GLY A 116 5.50 -10.16 1.98
N GLY A 117 5.19 -11.42 2.25
CA GLY A 117 3.86 -11.96 1.95
C GLY A 117 4.00 -13.07 0.92
N PHE A 118 3.30 -14.17 1.15
CA PHE A 118 3.37 -15.35 0.31
C PHE A 118 2.88 -15.01 -1.11
N ILE A 119 3.80 -14.92 -2.07
CA ILE A 119 3.48 -15.07 -3.50
C ILE A 119 2.89 -16.49 -3.79
N ASN A 120 2.75 -17.36 -2.77
CA ASN A 120 2.05 -18.66 -2.83
C ASN A 120 1.43 -19.08 -1.48
N TYR A 121 0.38 -18.42 -0.97
CA TYR A 121 -0.53 -19.10 -0.05
C TYR A 121 -1.82 -19.37 -0.81
N GLU A 122 -1.86 -20.49 -1.54
CA GLU A 122 -2.99 -20.90 -2.38
C GLU A 122 -4.25 -21.26 -1.58
N GLY A 123 -4.26 -21.12 -0.24
CA GLY A 123 -5.43 -21.42 0.59
C GLY A 123 -5.96 -22.85 0.42
N LYS A 124 -5.15 -23.77 -0.13
CA LYS A 124 -5.51 -25.19 -0.23
C LYS A 124 -5.26 -25.82 1.14
N THR A 125 -6.36 -26.01 1.86
CA THR A 125 -6.47 -27.04 2.91
C THR A 125 -6.97 -28.33 2.28
#